data_AF-A0A8S4G0Q0-F1
#
_entry.id   AF-A0A8S4G0Q0-F1
#
_cell.length_a   1.000
_cell.length_b   1.000
_cell.length_c   1.000
_cell.angle_alpha   90.00
_cell.angle_beta   90.00
_cell.angle_gamma   90.00
#
_symmetry.space_group_name_H-M   'P 1'
#
loop_
_entity.id
_entity.type
_entity.pdbx_description
1 polymer ?
#
loop_
_entity_poly.entity_id
_entity_poly.type
_entity_poly.pdbx_seq_one_letter_code
_entity_poly.pdbx_strand_id
1 'polypeptide(L)'
;MYLTHCSLEPEWTREMFSMGHTRAHPELCPARGAGVRLLVLVLSARGHAARRQAVRLTWGHAGRRRDLRLAFLVGLPARPAPPAAAAAAAAWTTRDEDALYGDVIEANVSDAPQHRGLRALSMLEWALRHCALAQTLLKVDDDVFVHVVNMLRLAAAGGAGGVRGYLLRGAPAARAPGHPLYVSSAQLPGEWLPPHALPHCYLVGAAAWRPLLRAAWTARPVPPDQLLVTGLLAARAGLARHHEPALWPRADAANFSRALCLAAAGLKAQLHMWERMVLEAAQTEDTHIDTYPYPYL
;
A
#
# COMPACT_ATOMS: atom_id res chain seq x y z
N MET A 1 6.41 -41.73 22.88
CA MET A 1 5.11 -41.29 22.33
C MET A 1 5.25 -39.79 22.06
N TYR A 2 5.70 -39.42 20.86
CA TYR A 2 5.89 -38.02 20.50
C TYR A 2 4.52 -37.39 20.27
N LEU A 3 4.11 -36.51 21.18
CA LEU A 3 3.03 -35.57 20.92
C LEU A 3 3.56 -34.60 19.87
N THR A 4 3.18 -34.82 18.61
CA THR A 4 3.23 -33.81 17.57
C THR A 4 2.42 -32.61 18.07
N HIS A 5 3.10 -31.51 18.38
CA HIS A 5 2.46 -30.21 18.48
C HIS A 5 1.80 -29.92 17.13
N CYS A 6 0.49 -30.18 17.05
CA CYS A 6 -0.34 -29.68 15.99
C CYS A 6 -0.48 -28.17 16.23
N SER A 7 0.50 -27.40 15.78
CA SER A 7 0.37 -25.95 15.64
C SER A 7 -0.70 -25.76 14.56
N LEU A 8 -1.95 -25.60 14.97
CA LEU A 8 -3.05 -25.21 14.10
C LEU A 8 -2.75 -23.80 13.61
N GLU A 9 -1.93 -23.70 12.55
CA GLU A 9 -1.80 -22.48 11.79
C GLU A 9 -3.20 -22.07 11.35
N PRO A 10 -3.61 -20.80 11.55
CA PRO A 10 -4.96 -20.36 11.25
C PRO A 10 -5.33 -20.71 9.81
N GLU A 11 -6.45 -21.40 9.65
CA GLU A 11 -6.83 -21.90 8.33
C GLU A 11 -7.42 -20.79 7.47
N TRP A 12 -8.10 -19.82 8.11
CA TRP A 12 -8.94 -18.83 7.45
C TRP A 12 -8.59 -17.40 7.85
N THR A 13 -8.74 -16.45 6.92
CA THR A 13 -8.42 -15.04 7.19
C THR A 13 -9.20 -14.48 8.39
N ARG A 14 -10.46 -14.87 8.59
CA ARG A 14 -11.29 -14.46 9.74
C ARG A 14 -10.71 -14.83 11.11
N GLU A 15 -9.79 -15.80 11.18
CA GLU A 15 -9.14 -16.22 12.43
C GLU A 15 -7.89 -15.38 12.72
N MET A 16 -7.28 -14.78 11.69
CA MET A 16 -6.05 -13.97 11.81
C MET A 16 -6.31 -12.46 11.72
N PHE A 17 -7.39 -12.08 11.05
CA PHE A 17 -7.70 -10.69 10.74
C PHE A 17 -8.86 -10.21 11.59
N SER A 18 -8.54 -9.37 12.58
CA SER A 18 -9.53 -8.62 13.34
C SER A 18 -9.69 -7.23 12.73
N MET A 19 -10.91 -6.85 12.36
CA MET A 19 -11.17 -5.50 11.84
C MET A 19 -10.87 -4.43 12.90
N GLY A 20 -10.48 -3.25 12.43
CA GLY A 20 -10.20 -2.09 13.27
C GLY A 20 -8.72 -1.78 13.46
N HIS A 21 -8.49 -0.66 14.13
CA HIS A 21 -7.18 -0.02 14.26
C HIS A 21 -7.02 0.47 15.69
N THR A 22 -5.85 0.22 16.28
CA THR A 22 -5.51 0.75 17.61
C THR A 22 -5.34 2.26 17.56
N ARG A 23 -4.83 2.78 16.44
CA ARG A 23 -4.83 4.20 16.08
C ARG A 23 -5.39 4.36 14.68
N ALA A 24 -6.62 4.87 14.62
CA ALA A 24 -7.39 4.94 13.38
C ALA A 24 -7.24 6.27 12.65
N HIS A 25 -6.98 7.39 13.33
CA HIS A 25 -6.91 8.72 12.71
C HIS A 25 -8.04 9.04 11.71
N PRO A 26 -9.33 8.92 12.09
CA PRO A 26 -10.45 9.23 11.19
C PRO A 26 -10.40 10.65 10.63
N GLU A 27 -9.78 11.59 11.36
CA GLU A 27 -9.54 12.97 10.96
C GLU A 27 -8.67 13.12 9.71
N LEU A 28 -7.86 12.11 9.35
CA LEU A 28 -7.08 12.11 8.10
C LEU A 28 -7.97 12.07 6.85
N CYS A 29 -9.23 11.65 6.96
CA CYS A 29 -10.17 11.67 5.85
C CYS A 29 -11.49 12.36 6.26
N PRO A 30 -11.49 13.70 6.39
CA PRO A 30 -12.66 14.45 6.82
C PRO A 30 -13.82 14.28 5.83
N ALA A 31 -15.05 14.43 6.32
CA ALA A 31 -16.27 14.21 5.54
C ALA A 31 -16.28 12.86 4.79
N ARG A 32 -15.63 11.84 5.37
CA ARG A 32 -15.48 10.49 4.80
C ARG A 32 -14.83 10.47 3.41
N GLY A 33 -14.07 11.51 3.05
CA GLY A 33 -13.37 11.60 1.77
C GLY A 33 -14.17 12.26 0.64
N ALA A 34 -15.20 13.03 0.96
CA ALA A 34 -15.90 13.83 -0.04
C ALA A 34 -14.90 14.74 -0.80
N GLY A 35 -14.83 14.59 -2.12
CA GLY A 35 -13.88 15.32 -2.98
C GLY A 35 -12.47 14.72 -3.04
N VAL A 36 -12.18 13.64 -2.30
CA VAL A 36 -10.90 12.93 -2.39
C VAL A 36 -10.91 12.04 -3.63
N ARG A 37 -10.03 12.33 -4.59
CA ARG A 37 -9.86 11.54 -5.80
C ARG A 37 -8.90 10.38 -5.57
N LEU A 38 -7.88 10.62 -4.76
CA LEU A 38 -6.84 9.63 -4.47
C LEU A 38 -6.59 9.56 -2.96
N LEU A 39 -6.93 8.42 -2.38
CA LEU A 39 -6.44 8.05 -1.06
C LEU A 39 -5.15 7.26 -1.25
N VAL A 40 -4.05 7.73 -0.70
CA VAL A 40 -2.76 7.04 -0.68
C VAL A 40 -2.54 6.45 0.70
N LEU A 41 -2.46 5.13 0.77
CA LEU A 41 -2.04 4.44 1.98
C LEU A 41 -0.68 3.79 1.71
N VAL A 42 0.32 4.20 2.48
CA VAL A 42 1.69 3.69 2.39
C VAL A 42 1.85 2.53 3.36
N LEU A 43 2.05 1.32 2.85
CA LEU A 43 2.28 0.14 3.68
C LEU A 43 3.72 0.16 4.20
N SER A 44 3.88 0.27 5.51
CA SER A 44 5.18 0.45 6.17
C SER A 44 5.34 -0.48 7.36
N ALA A 45 6.56 -0.61 7.87
CA ALA A 45 6.87 -1.35 9.09
C ALA A 45 7.25 -0.41 10.23
N ARG A 46 7.04 -0.80 11.49
CA ARG A 46 7.30 0.05 12.67
C ARG A 46 8.72 0.63 12.66
N GLY A 47 9.71 -0.20 12.33
CA GLY A 47 11.13 0.18 12.25
C GLY A 47 11.51 1.07 11.05
N HIS A 48 10.57 1.39 10.16
CA HIS A 48 10.83 2.17 8.95
C HIS A 48 10.56 3.68 9.11
N ALA A 49 10.73 4.24 10.30
CA ALA A 49 10.51 5.67 10.55
C ALA A 49 11.32 6.57 9.59
N ALA A 50 12.57 6.22 9.31
CA ALA A 50 13.41 6.95 8.36
C ALA A 50 12.89 6.88 6.90
N ARG A 51 12.26 5.78 6.48
CA ARG A 51 11.65 5.66 5.15
C ARG A 51 10.38 6.50 5.05
N ARG A 52 9.53 6.48 6.09
CA ARG A 52 8.36 7.36 6.18
C ARG A 52 8.78 8.83 6.14
N GLN A 53 9.83 9.20 6.88
CA GLN A 53 10.37 10.55 6.84
C GLN A 53 10.85 10.94 5.44
N ALA A 54 11.51 10.04 4.71
CA ALA A 54 11.91 10.28 3.33
C ALA A 54 10.71 10.55 2.42
N VAL A 55 9.61 9.79 2.56
CA VAL A 55 8.35 10.06 1.85
C VAL A 55 7.80 11.44 2.22
N ARG A 56 7.72 11.78 3.51
CA ARG A 56 7.21 13.09 3.99
C ARG A 56 8.00 14.27 3.43
N LEU A 57 9.33 14.15 3.38
CA LEU A 57 10.23 15.20 2.89
C LEU A 57 10.28 15.32 1.37
N THR A 58 9.63 14.41 0.64
CA THR A 58 9.63 14.40 -0.83
C THR A 58 8.20 14.38 -1.38
N TRP A 59 7.81 13.35 -2.12
CA TRP A 59 6.52 13.28 -2.82
C TRP A 59 5.30 13.23 -1.88
N GLY A 60 5.50 12.84 -0.62
CA GLY A 60 4.45 12.82 0.39
C GLY A 60 3.89 14.20 0.72
N HIS A 61 4.63 15.29 0.44
CA HIS A 61 4.15 16.65 0.61
C HIS A 61 2.86 16.94 -0.17
N ALA A 62 2.65 16.25 -1.30
CA ALA A 62 1.42 16.35 -2.09
C ALA A 62 0.16 15.91 -1.31
N GLY A 63 0.31 15.24 -0.16
CA GLY A 63 -0.73 14.94 0.82
C GLY A 63 -1.53 16.17 1.30
N ARG A 64 -0.97 17.38 1.15
CA ARG A 64 -1.62 18.64 1.52
C ARG A 64 -2.70 19.09 0.53
N ARG A 65 -2.78 18.50 -0.66
CA ARG A 65 -3.80 18.84 -1.65
C ARG A 65 -5.20 18.48 -1.14
N ARG A 66 -6.24 19.19 -1.61
CA ARG A 66 -7.62 18.92 -1.19
C ARG A 66 -8.19 17.61 -1.76
N ASP A 67 -7.74 17.23 -2.96
CA ASP A 67 -8.19 16.06 -3.70
C ASP A 67 -7.39 14.77 -3.39
N LEU A 68 -6.45 14.85 -2.44
CA LEU A 68 -5.57 13.76 -2.06
C LEU A 68 -5.48 13.62 -0.53
N ARG A 69 -5.41 12.38 -0.05
CA ARG A 69 -5.05 12.07 1.35
C ARG A 69 -3.92 11.07 1.37
N LEU A 70 -3.00 11.23 2.30
CA LEU A 70 -1.88 10.32 2.50
C LEU A 70 -1.77 9.93 3.97
N ALA A 71 -1.59 8.64 4.22
CA ALA A 71 -1.29 8.12 5.54
C ALA A 71 -0.38 6.89 5.45
N PHE A 72 0.34 6.59 6.52
CA PHE A 72 1.13 5.38 6.67
C PHE A 72 0.34 4.33 7.45
N LEU A 73 0.41 3.06 7.03
CA LEU A 73 -0.18 1.95 7.78
C LEU A 73 0.93 1.02 8.29
N VAL A 74 0.94 0.79 9.60
CA VAL A 74 1.86 -0.13 10.30
C VAL A 74 1.08 -1.16 11.10
N GLY A 75 1.72 -2.28 11.44
CA GLY A 75 1.13 -3.29 12.34
C GLY A 75 1.50 -3.11 13.81
N LEU A 76 0.87 -3.90 14.67
CA LEU A 76 1.23 -4.07 16.08
C LEU A 76 2.61 -4.74 16.23
N PRO A 77 3.31 -4.59 17.36
CA PRO A 77 4.55 -5.32 17.62
C PRO A 77 4.39 -6.84 17.40
N ALA A 78 5.28 -7.46 16.61
CA ALA A 78 5.20 -8.88 16.27
C ALA A 78 5.40 -9.83 17.47
N ARG A 79 6.05 -9.34 18.53
CA ARG A 79 6.20 -10.00 19.83
C ARG A 79 6.08 -8.94 20.93
N PRO A 80 5.52 -9.28 22.10
CA PRO A 80 5.74 -8.48 23.30
C PRO A 80 7.26 -8.40 23.53
N ALA A 81 7.77 -7.19 23.71
CA ALA A 81 9.17 -6.99 24.03
C ALA A 81 9.51 -7.76 25.32
N PRO A 82 10.64 -8.48 25.40
CA PRO A 82 11.09 -9.00 26.68
C PRO A 82 11.22 -7.83 27.68
N PRO A 83 11.03 -8.04 29.00
CA PRO A 83 11.03 -6.97 30.00
C PRO A 83 12.26 -6.05 29.92
N ALA A 84 13.43 -6.60 29.55
CA ALA A 84 14.67 -5.86 29.35
C ALA A 84 14.67 -4.92 28.12
N ALA A 85 13.91 -5.21 27.07
CA ALA A 85 13.74 -4.34 25.90
C ALA A 85 12.68 -3.25 26.12
N ALA A 86 11.74 -3.47 27.05
CA ALA A 86 10.83 -2.42 27.52
C ALA A 86 11.57 -1.36 28.36
N ALA A 87 12.72 -1.71 28.96
CA ALA A 87 13.59 -0.80 29.70
C ALA A 87 14.47 0.10 28.80
N ALA A 88 14.56 -0.16 27.49
CA ALA A 88 15.21 0.73 26.52
C ALA A 88 14.26 1.89 26.13
N ALA A 89 13.77 2.63 27.12
CA ALA A 89 12.81 3.72 27.00
C ALA A 89 13.40 5.03 26.41
N ALA A 90 14.40 4.92 25.52
CA ALA A 90 15.07 6.05 24.87
C ALA A 90 15.05 5.99 23.33
N ALA A 91 14.45 4.97 22.72
CA ALA A 91 14.34 4.86 21.27
C ALA A 91 13.06 5.54 20.75
N TRP A 92 13.17 6.36 19.70
CA TRP A 92 12.04 6.96 18.99
C TRP A 92 11.03 5.89 18.55
N THR A 93 9.84 5.92 19.14
CA THR A 93 8.80 4.91 18.90
C THR A 93 7.80 5.34 17.84
N THR A 94 7.01 4.39 17.34
CA THR A 94 5.84 4.68 16.48
C THR A 94 4.83 5.61 17.17
N ARG A 95 4.77 5.61 18.51
CA ARG A 95 3.86 6.51 19.25
C ARG A 95 4.40 7.93 19.28
N ASP A 96 5.71 8.10 19.43
CA ASP A 96 6.35 9.43 19.40
C ASP A 96 6.25 10.03 17.99
N GLU A 97 6.47 9.20 16.97
CA GLU A 97 6.27 9.60 15.58
C GLU A 97 4.83 10.03 15.30
N ASP A 98 3.87 9.23 15.73
CA ASP A 98 2.47 9.52 15.52
C ASP A 98 2.02 10.76 16.30
N ALA A 99 2.53 10.96 17.52
CA ALA A 99 2.28 12.20 18.27
C ALA A 99 2.82 13.44 17.56
N LEU A 100 3.91 13.31 16.78
CA LEU A 100 4.50 14.42 16.03
C LEU A 100 3.78 14.67 14.70
N TYR A 101 3.44 13.62 13.94
CA TYR A 101 2.96 13.75 12.56
C TYR A 101 1.46 13.46 12.38
N GLY A 102 0.85 12.67 13.27
CA GLY A 102 -0.58 12.32 13.23
C GLY A 102 -1.03 11.57 11.97
N ASP A 103 -0.10 10.93 11.26
CA ASP A 103 -0.34 10.30 9.95
C ASP A 103 -0.08 8.78 9.96
N VAL A 104 0.06 8.16 11.15
CA VAL A 104 0.43 6.75 11.29
C VAL A 104 -0.73 5.91 11.83
N ILE A 105 -1.45 5.28 10.89
CA ILE A 105 -2.51 4.32 11.20
C ILE A 105 -1.89 3.01 11.71
N GLU A 106 -2.30 2.56 12.89
CA GLU A 106 -1.85 1.30 13.50
C GLU A 106 -2.96 0.24 13.39
N ALA A 107 -2.80 -0.71 12.48
CA ALA A 107 -3.74 -1.80 12.25
C ALA A 107 -3.71 -2.83 13.37
N ASN A 108 -4.86 -3.47 13.67
CA ASN A 108 -4.96 -4.61 14.59
C ASN A 108 -4.43 -5.92 13.96
N VAL A 109 -3.26 -5.84 13.35
CA VAL A 109 -2.55 -6.92 12.67
C VAL A 109 -1.09 -6.77 13.05
N SER A 110 -0.41 -7.86 13.40
CA SER A 110 1.00 -7.74 13.77
C SER A 110 1.88 -7.33 12.59
N ASP A 111 2.96 -6.63 12.87
CA ASP A 111 3.91 -6.08 11.90
C ASP A 111 4.86 -7.15 11.33
N ALA A 112 4.59 -8.43 11.63
CA ALA A 112 5.37 -9.54 11.13
C ALA A 112 5.33 -9.59 9.58
N PRO A 113 6.43 -9.94 8.90
CA PRO A 113 6.49 -9.99 7.44
C PRO A 113 5.41 -10.89 6.83
N GLN A 114 5.09 -12.01 7.47
CA GLN A 114 4.06 -12.95 7.03
C GLN A 114 2.63 -12.38 7.05
N HIS A 115 2.39 -11.28 7.77
CA HIS A 115 1.07 -10.63 7.87
C HIS A 115 0.92 -9.41 6.96
N ARG A 116 1.87 -9.19 6.04
CA ARG A 116 1.81 -8.08 5.07
C ARG A 116 0.49 -8.06 4.29
N GLY A 117 0.02 -9.21 3.81
CA GLY A 117 -1.29 -9.33 3.15
C GLY A 117 -2.47 -8.93 4.05
N LEU A 118 -2.46 -9.30 5.33
CA LEU A 118 -3.49 -8.91 6.28
C LEU A 118 -3.48 -7.40 6.56
N ARG A 119 -2.31 -6.77 6.59
CA ARG A 119 -2.19 -5.31 6.69
C ARG A 119 -2.74 -4.60 5.45
N ALA A 120 -2.55 -5.15 4.25
CA ALA A 120 -3.19 -4.61 3.05
C ALA A 120 -4.73 -4.74 3.09
N LEU A 121 -5.28 -5.80 3.70
CA LEU A 121 -6.72 -5.87 3.98
C LEU A 121 -7.15 -4.79 4.98
N SER A 122 -6.35 -4.50 6.00
CA SER A 122 -6.60 -3.41 6.93
C SER A 122 -6.62 -2.03 6.24
N MET A 123 -5.82 -1.82 5.19
CA MET A 123 -5.87 -0.60 4.37
C MET A 123 -7.22 -0.44 3.67
N LEU A 124 -7.75 -1.52 3.08
CA LEU A 124 -9.07 -1.54 2.45
C LEU A 124 -10.19 -1.31 3.48
N GLU A 125 -10.06 -1.91 4.66
CA GLU A 125 -11.01 -1.75 5.75
C GLU A 125 -11.03 -0.33 6.29
N TRP A 126 -9.86 0.28 6.47
CA TRP A 126 -9.72 1.69 6.83
C TRP A 126 -10.37 2.61 5.80
N ALA A 127 -10.06 2.41 4.52
CA ALA A 127 -10.63 3.19 3.43
C ALA A 127 -12.17 3.09 3.42
N LEU A 128 -12.73 1.89 3.56
CA LEU A 128 -14.17 1.68 3.60
C LEU A 128 -14.85 2.32 4.83
N ARG A 129 -14.17 2.32 5.99
CA ARG A 129 -14.74 2.83 7.24
C ARG A 129 -14.63 4.36 7.34
N HIS A 130 -13.47 4.90 7.03
CA HIS A 130 -13.12 6.31 7.32
C HIS A 130 -13.04 7.18 6.06
N CYS A 131 -12.93 6.60 4.87
CA CYS A 131 -12.71 7.36 3.63
C CYS A 131 -13.57 6.85 2.46
N ALA A 132 -14.80 6.40 2.78
CA ALA A 132 -15.70 5.69 1.88
C ALA A 132 -16.10 6.44 0.59
N LEU A 133 -16.00 7.76 0.59
CA LEU A 133 -16.35 8.62 -0.55
C LEU A 133 -15.15 8.95 -1.45
N ALA A 134 -13.93 8.52 -1.07
CA ALA A 134 -12.78 8.66 -1.94
C ALA A 134 -12.94 7.76 -3.18
N GLN A 135 -12.49 8.22 -4.35
CA GLN A 135 -12.74 7.51 -5.61
C GLN A 135 -11.87 6.27 -5.79
N THR A 136 -10.59 6.36 -5.39
CA THR A 136 -9.60 5.29 -5.58
C THR A 136 -8.63 5.25 -4.41
N LEU A 137 -8.24 4.04 -4.00
CA LEU A 137 -7.14 3.78 -3.08
C LEU A 137 -5.89 3.43 -3.88
N LEU A 138 -4.79 4.15 -3.67
CA LEU A 138 -3.44 3.71 -4.01
C LEU A 138 -2.82 3.04 -2.79
N LYS A 139 -2.54 1.74 -2.91
CA LYS A 139 -1.57 1.08 -2.03
C LYS A 139 -0.19 1.31 -2.62
N VAL A 140 0.76 1.72 -1.78
CA VAL A 140 2.17 1.85 -2.15
C VAL A 140 3.08 1.42 -1.01
N ASP A 141 4.28 0.93 -1.32
CA ASP A 141 5.29 0.57 -0.32
C ASP A 141 6.13 1.79 0.10
N ASP A 142 6.72 1.74 1.31
CA ASP A 142 7.50 2.86 1.88
C ASP A 142 8.90 3.09 1.25
N ASP A 143 9.29 2.26 0.30
CA ASP A 143 10.50 2.38 -0.52
C ASP A 143 10.19 2.67 -1.99
N VAL A 144 9.05 3.32 -2.25
CA VAL A 144 8.60 3.73 -3.58
C VAL A 144 8.47 5.24 -3.65
N PHE A 145 8.92 5.82 -4.76
CA PHE A 145 8.63 7.20 -5.14
C PHE A 145 7.41 7.25 -6.06
N VAL A 146 6.48 8.18 -5.81
CA VAL A 146 5.25 8.30 -6.62
C VAL A 146 5.25 9.62 -7.39
N HIS A 147 5.02 9.55 -8.70
CA HIS A 147 4.74 10.72 -9.51
C HIS A 147 3.28 11.19 -9.28
N VAL A 148 3.04 11.94 -8.22
CA VAL A 148 1.68 12.20 -7.70
C VAL A 148 0.75 12.88 -8.71
N VAL A 149 1.24 13.86 -9.48
CA VAL A 149 0.43 14.56 -10.49
C VAL A 149 -0.10 13.59 -11.56
N ASN A 150 0.77 12.77 -12.13
CA ASN A 150 0.37 11.80 -13.14
C ASN A 150 -0.43 10.64 -12.54
N MET A 151 -0.20 10.29 -11.27
CA MET A 151 -1.04 9.34 -10.54
C MET A 151 -2.47 9.85 -10.36
N LEU A 152 -2.66 11.13 -10.05
CA LEU A 152 -3.98 11.76 -9.98
C LEU A 152 -4.69 11.74 -11.34
N ARG A 153 -3.97 11.99 -12.44
CA ARG A 153 -4.50 11.86 -13.81
C ARG A 153 -4.90 10.41 -14.12
N LEU A 154 -4.09 9.44 -13.69
CA LEU A 154 -4.43 8.02 -13.84
C LEU A 154 -5.69 7.67 -13.07
N ALA A 155 -5.78 8.08 -11.80
CA ALA A 155 -6.96 7.87 -10.95
C ALA A 155 -8.22 8.53 -11.54
N ALA A 156 -8.07 9.73 -12.10
CA ALA A 156 -9.12 10.48 -12.78
C ALA A 156 -9.71 9.77 -14.00
N ALA A 157 -8.84 9.16 -14.82
CA ALA A 157 -9.23 8.41 -16.01
C ALA A 157 -9.78 7.02 -15.67
N GLY A 158 -9.57 6.55 -14.44
CA GLY A 158 -10.02 5.25 -13.97
C GLY A 158 -11.50 5.23 -13.62
N GLY A 159 -12.14 4.08 -13.84
CA GLY A 159 -13.44 3.79 -13.23
C GLY A 159 -13.30 3.47 -11.74
N ALA A 160 -14.40 3.58 -11.00
CA ALA A 160 -14.45 3.24 -9.57
C ALA A 160 -14.37 1.72 -9.28
N GLY A 161 -14.22 0.88 -10.31
CA GLY A 161 -14.25 -0.59 -10.21
C GLY A 161 -12.90 -1.25 -10.45
N GLY A 162 -12.72 -2.43 -9.83
CA GLY A 162 -11.59 -3.31 -10.09
C GLY A 162 -10.25 -2.87 -9.50
N VAL A 163 -9.20 -3.53 -9.97
CA VAL A 163 -7.81 -3.29 -9.59
C VAL A 163 -7.02 -2.86 -10.82
N ARG A 164 -6.12 -1.90 -10.66
CA ARG A 164 -5.24 -1.42 -11.74
C ARG A 164 -3.80 -1.47 -11.25
N GLY A 165 -2.92 -2.03 -12.08
CA GLY A 165 -1.55 -2.34 -11.68
C GLY A 165 -0.73 -2.82 -12.86
N TYR A 166 0.58 -2.89 -12.70
CA TYR A 166 1.39 -3.67 -13.64
C TYR A 166 1.12 -5.16 -13.39
N LEU A 167 0.32 -5.79 -14.26
CA LEU A 167 -0.13 -7.17 -14.08
C LEU A 167 0.91 -8.19 -14.54
N LEU A 168 1.27 -9.10 -13.64
CA LEU A 168 1.96 -10.34 -13.93
C LEU A 168 0.96 -11.44 -14.29
N ARG A 169 1.28 -12.25 -15.30
CA ARG A 169 0.42 -13.32 -15.83
C ARG A 169 1.24 -14.58 -16.09
N GLY A 170 0.60 -15.74 -16.00
CA GLY A 170 1.20 -17.02 -16.43
C GLY A 170 2.35 -17.52 -15.56
N ALA A 171 2.44 -17.07 -14.30
CA ALA A 171 3.46 -17.58 -13.37
C ALA A 171 2.95 -18.85 -12.65
N PRO A 172 3.75 -19.92 -12.58
CA PRO A 172 3.40 -21.10 -11.79
C PRO A 172 3.35 -20.76 -10.30
N ALA A 173 2.49 -21.45 -9.56
CA ALA A 173 2.38 -21.30 -8.11
C ALA A 173 3.67 -21.76 -7.44
N ALA A 174 4.37 -20.84 -6.78
CA ALA A 174 5.61 -21.18 -6.09
C ALA A 174 5.32 -22.02 -4.85
N ARG A 175 5.78 -23.28 -4.85
CA ARG A 175 5.57 -24.24 -3.76
C ARG A 175 6.78 -24.42 -2.85
N ALA A 176 7.93 -23.86 -3.22
CA ALA A 176 9.14 -23.93 -2.41
C ALA A 176 9.07 -22.95 -1.22
N PRO A 177 9.19 -23.42 0.04
CA PRO A 177 9.32 -22.53 1.19
C PRO A 177 10.48 -21.55 0.98
N GLY A 178 10.28 -20.27 1.31
CA GLY A 178 11.26 -19.21 1.11
C GLY A 178 11.17 -18.46 -0.23
N HIS A 179 10.38 -18.95 -1.20
CA HIS A 179 10.09 -18.17 -2.41
C HIS A 179 9.28 -16.90 -2.06
N PRO A 180 9.57 -15.72 -2.64
CA PRO A 180 8.86 -14.46 -2.33
C PRO A 180 7.35 -14.50 -2.59
N LEU A 181 6.92 -15.37 -3.50
CA LEU A 181 5.51 -15.64 -3.83
C LEU A 181 5.04 -17.02 -3.37
N TYR A 182 5.67 -17.59 -2.34
CA TYR A 182 5.29 -18.91 -1.82
C TYR A 182 3.80 -18.95 -1.48
N VAL A 183 3.13 -20.01 -1.94
CA VAL A 183 1.73 -20.31 -1.64
C VAL A 183 1.55 -21.82 -1.54
N SER A 184 0.95 -22.29 -0.45
CA SER A 184 0.68 -23.71 -0.25
C SER A 184 -0.50 -24.19 -1.10
N SER A 185 -0.59 -25.50 -1.34
CA SER A 185 -1.74 -26.08 -2.08
C SER A 185 -3.07 -25.86 -1.36
N ALA A 186 -3.06 -25.74 -0.03
CA ALA A 186 -4.25 -25.39 0.74
C ALA A 186 -4.70 -23.93 0.49
N GLN A 187 -3.75 -23.01 0.36
CA GLN A 187 -4.02 -21.59 0.07
C GLN A 187 -4.44 -21.35 -1.38
N LEU A 188 -3.84 -22.07 -2.33
CA LEU A 188 -4.18 -22.06 -3.75
C LEU A 188 -4.06 -23.49 -4.30
N PRO A 189 -5.19 -24.18 -4.54
CA PRO A 189 -5.17 -25.54 -5.09
C PRO A 189 -4.67 -25.64 -6.53
N GLY A 190 -4.85 -24.57 -7.34
CA GLY A 190 -4.44 -24.55 -8.74
C GLY A 190 -2.92 -24.43 -8.95
N GLU A 191 -2.44 -24.87 -10.11
CA GLU A 191 -1.01 -24.85 -10.46
C GLU A 191 -0.48 -23.46 -10.83
N TRP A 192 -1.37 -22.55 -11.22
CA TRP A 192 -1.01 -21.24 -11.77
C TRP A 192 -1.50 -20.12 -10.85
N LEU A 193 -0.66 -19.11 -10.65
CA LEU A 193 -1.06 -17.91 -9.92
C LEU A 193 -2.09 -17.14 -10.75
N PRO A 194 -3.17 -16.62 -10.12
CA PRO A 194 -4.05 -15.70 -10.80
C PRO A 194 -3.27 -14.45 -11.25
N PRO A 195 -3.71 -13.76 -12.33
CA PRO A 195 -3.17 -12.46 -12.68
C PRO A 195 -3.20 -11.52 -11.46
N HIS A 196 -2.06 -10.92 -11.15
CA HIS A 196 -1.89 -10.05 -9.98
C HIS A 196 -0.94 -8.89 -10.31
N ALA A 197 -1.07 -7.78 -9.59
CA ALA A 197 -0.21 -6.62 -9.74
C ALA A 197 1.16 -6.84 -9.08
N LEU A 198 2.14 -5.99 -9.42
CA LEU A 198 3.39 -5.88 -8.68
C LEU A 198 3.17 -5.36 -7.24
N PRO A 199 4.06 -5.70 -6.29
CA PRO A 199 3.92 -5.32 -4.89
C PRO A 199 4.07 -3.80 -4.63
N HIS A 200 4.96 -3.14 -5.39
CA HIS A 200 5.38 -1.77 -5.15
C HIS A 200 4.21 -0.78 -5.06
N CYS A 201 3.26 -0.86 -6.01
CA CYS A 201 2.05 -0.06 -5.96
C CYS A 201 0.94 -0.65 -6.84
N TYR A 202 -0.30 -0.40 -6.45
CA TYR A 202 -1.49 -0.68 -7.26
C TYR A 202 -2.67 0.18 -6.80
N LEU A 203 -3.60 0.41 -7.71
CA LEU A 203 -4.84 1.14 -7.47
C LEU A 203 -6.00 0.16 -7.28
N VAL A 204 -6.88 0.48 -6.34
CA VAL A 204 -8.15 -0.24 -6.11
C VAL A 204 -9.28 0.78 -6.11
N GLY A 205 -10.19 0.67 -7.07
CA GLY A 205 -11.36 1.54 -7.14
C GLY A 205 -12.30 1.34 -5.95
N ALA A 206 -12.99 2.39 -5.51
CA ALA A 206 -13.83 2.36 -4.32
C ALA A 206 -14.90 1.26 -4.31
N ALA A 207 -15.48 0.94 -5.47
CA ALA A 207 -16.49 -0.11 -5.60
C ALA A 207 -15.91 -1.52 -5.35
N ALA A 208 -14.58 -1.70 -5.45
CA ALA A 208 -13.91 -2.98 -5.23
C ALA A 208 -13.55 -3.25 -3.76
N TRP A 209 -13.49 -2.24 -2.88
CA TRP A 209 -13.04 -2.42 -1.49
C TRP A 209 -13.92 -3.40 -0.70
N ARG A 210 -15.24 -3.20 -0.73
CA ARG A 210 -16.19 -4.07 -0.01
C ARG A 210 -16.25 -5.49 -0.59
N PRO A 211 -16.31 -5.72 -1.92
CA PRO A 211 -16.17 -7.05 -2.50
C PRO A 211 -14.88 -7.78 -2.09
N LEU A 212 -13.73 -7.10 -2.08
CA LEU A 212 -12.45 -7.69 -1.67
C LEU A 212 -12.47 -8.12 -0.20
N LEU A 213 -12.97 -7.26 0.71
CA LEU A 213 -13.10 -7.59 2.12
C LEU A 213 -14.06 -8.76 2.37
N ARG A 214 -15.19 -8.82 1.64
CA ARG A 214 -16.10 -9.97 1.70
C ARG A 214 -15.47 -11.25 1.20
N ALA A 215 -14.74 -11.19 0.09
CA ALA A 215 -14.01 -12.33 -0.46
C ALA A 215 -12.94 -12.83 0.51
N ALA A 216 -12.30 -11.92 1.25
CA ALA A 216 -11.27 -12.24 2.24
C ALA A 216 -11.81 -13.06 3.41
N TRP A 217 -13.05 -12.81 3.85
CA TRP A 217 -13.62 -13.44 5.05
C TRP A 217 -13.56 -14.98 5.06
N THR A 218 -13.69 -15.59 3.88
CA THR A 218 -13.66 -17.04 3.70
C THR A 218 -12.48 -17.50 2.84
N ALA A 219 -11.45 -16.68 2.71
CA ALA A 219 -10.22 -17.04 2.00
C ALA A 219 -9.16 -17.52 2.99
N ARG A 220 -8.20 -18.29 2.50
CA ARG A 220 -6.96 -18.53 3.23
C ARG A 220 -6.02 -17.35 2.97
N PRO A 221 -5.44 -16.72 3.99
CA PRO A 221 -4.54 -15.60 3.78
C PRO A 221 -3.23 -16.10 3.18
N VAL A 222 -2.62 -15.30 2.30
CA VAL A 222 -1.25 -15.51 1.82
C VAL A 222 -0.40 -14.30 2.21
N PRO A 223 0.87 -14.50 2.60
CA PRO A 223 1.74 -13.39 3.00
C PRO A 223 1.92 -12.26 1.96
N PRO A 224 2.15 -12.55 0.66
CA PRO A 224 2.38 -11.49 -0.32
C PRO A 224 1.09 -10.72 -0.59
N ASP A 225 1.07 -9.43 -0.23
CA ASP A 225 -0.15 -8.62 -0.25
C ASP A 225 -0.74 -8.45 -1.65
N GLN A 226 0.12 -8.31 -2.66
CA GLN A 226 -0.27 -8.22 -4.05
C GLN A 226 -0.94 -9.51 -4.53
N LEU A 227 -0.44 -10.67 -4.12
CA LEU A 227 -1.02 -11.95 -4.50
C LEU A 227 -2.38 -12.15 -3.81
N LEU A 228 -2.47 -11.82 -2.52
CA LEU A 228 -3.72 -11.90 -1.76
C LEU A 228 -4.79 -10.98 -2.36
N VAL A 229 -4.54 -9.66 -2.36
CA VAL A 229 -5.54 -8.64 -2.70
C VAL A 229 -5.84 -8.63 -4.19
N THR A 230 -4.81 -8.50 -5.02
CA THR A 230 -4.99 -8.25 -6.46
C THR A 230 -5.11 -9.53 -7.28
N GLY A 231 -4.64 -10.66 -6.75
CA GLY A 231 -4.74 -11.97 -7.38
C GLY A 231 -5.96 -12.75 -6.90
N LEU A 232 -5.81 -13.40 -5.75
CA LEU A 232 -6.76 -14.38 -5.20
C LEU A 232 -8.12 -13.74 -4.89
N LEU A 233 -8.14 -12.64 -4.13
CA LEU A 233 -9.38 -12.01 -3.72
C LEU A 233 -10.08 -11.31 -4.86
N ALA A 234 -9.35 -10.62 -5.75
CA ALA A 234 -9.93 -10.05 -6.95
C ALA A 234 -10.53 -11.13 -7.87
N ALA A 235 -9.87 -12.30 -8.02
CA ALA A 235 -10.42 -13.42 -8.78
C ALA A 235 -11.71 -13.95 -8.14
N ARG A 236 -11.68 -14.19 -6.82
CA ARG A 236 -12.84 -14.68 -6.06
C ARG A 236 -14.02 -13.71 -6.07
N ALA A 237 -13.75 -12.40 -6.09
CA ALA A 237 -14.76 -11.36 -6.15
C ALA A 237 -15.25 -11.03 -7.58
N GLY A 238 -14.72 -11.71 -8.61
CA GLY A 238 -15.08 -11.43 -10.01
C GLY A 238 -14.65 -10.04 -10.50
N LEU A 239 -13.63 -9.45 -9.88
CA LEU A 239 -13.19 -8.09 -10.18
C LEU A 239 -12.27 -8.04 -11.40
N ALA A 240 -12.49 -7.05 -12.26
CA ALA A 240 -11.60 -6.74 -13.37
C ALA A 240 -10.21 -6.31 -12.86
N ARG A 241 -9.19 -6.71 -13.60
CA ARG A 241 -7.80 -6.33 -13.38
C ARG A 241 -7.27 -5.69 -14.65
N HIS A 242 -6.91 -4.42 -14.57
CA HIS A 242 -6.42 -3.64 -15.70
C HIS A 242 -4.90 -3.52 -15.63
N HIS A 243 -4.25 -3.80 -16.76
CA HIS A 243 -2.81 -3.66 -16.89
C HIS A 243 -2.44 -2.20 -17.13
N GLU A 244 -1.58 -1.65 -16.28
CA GLU A 244 -1.08 -0.29 -16.34
C GLU A 244 0.45 -0.30 -16.49
N PRO A 245 0.99 -0.19 -17.71
CA PRO A 245 2.43 -0.24 -17.97
C PRO A 245 3.22 0.82 -17.19
N ALA A 246 2.60 1.98 -16.97
CA ALA A 246 3.16 3.12 -16.26
C ALA A 246 3.46 2.83 -14.76
N LEU A 247 2.92 1.75 -14.20
CA LEU A 247 3.19 1.30 -12.82
C LEU A 247 4.38 0.33 -12.73
N TRP A 248 5.18 0.20 -13.80
CA TRP A 248 6.44 -0.54 -13.76
C TRP A 248 7.47 0.17 -12.85
N PRO A 249 8.15 -0.54 -11.92
CA PRO A 249 8.94 0.06 -10.84
C PRO A 249 10.28 0.66 -11.26
N ARG A 250 10.61 0.65 -12.56
CA ARG A 250 11.88 1.14 -13.08
C ARG A 250 11.62 2.13 -14.20
N ALA A 251 12.25 3.27 -14.10
CA ALA A 251 12.44 4.18 -15.21
C ALA A 251 13.92 4.28 -15.57
N ASP A 252 14.19 4.42 -16.85
CA ASP A 252 15.43 4.95 -17.37
C ASP A 252 15.30 6.48 -17.55
N ALA A 253 16.34 7.11 -18.10
CA ALA A 253 16.31 8.54 -18.36
C ALA A 253 15.21 8.95 -19.35
N ALA A 254 14.83 8.06 -20.28
CA ALA A 254 13.92 8.37 -21.39
C ALA A 254 12.43 8.21 -21.02
N ASN A 255 12.10 7.45 -19.98
CA ASN A 255 10.72 7.15 -19.60
C ASN A 255 10.34 7.58 -18.17
N PHE A 256 11.18 8.35 -17.49
CA PHE A 256 10.94 8.83 -16.12
C PHE A 256 9.58 9.54 -15.96
N SER A 257 9.26 10.47 -16.86
CA SER A 257 7.98 11.20 -16.86
C SER A 257 6.74 10.31 -17.02
N ARG A 258 6.91 9.09 -17.55
CA ARG A 258 5.83 8.10 -17.75
C ARG A 258 5.72 7.11 -16.59
N ALA A 259 6.75 6.95 -15.78
CA ALA A 259 6.73 6.05 -14.65
C ALA A 259 6.05 6.69 -13.45
N LEU A 260 5.10 5.98 -12.86
CA LEU A 260 4.25 6.51 -11.79
C LEU A 260 4.66 6.04 -10.41
N CYS A 261 5.28 4.87 -10.31
CA CYS A 261 5.80 4.30 -9.08
C CYS A 261 7.20 3.78 -9.35
N LEU A 262 8.20 4.32 -8.66
CA LEU A 262 9.61 4.02 -8.89
C LEU A 262 10.22 3.46 -7.62
N ALA A 263 11.02 2.40 -7.74
CA ALA A 263 11.77 1.89 -6.59
C ALA A 263 12.77 2.96 -6.11
N ALA A 264 12.62 3.41 -4.87
CA ALA A 264 13.41 4.48 -4.25
C ALA A 264 13.50 4.26 -2.72
N ALA A 265 14.43 3.42 -2.29
CA ALA A 265 14.63 3.13 -0.88
C ALA A 265 15.46 4.22 -0.18
N GLY A 266 14.87 4.87 0.82
CA GLY A 266 15.55 5.84 1.69
C GLY A 266 15.66 7.25 1.10
N LEU A 267 16.12 8.19 1.93
CA LEU A 267 16.07 9.63 1.64
C LEU A 267 16.82 10.03 0.36
N LYS A 268 18.05 9.53 0.17
CA LYS A 268 18.86 9.89 -1.01
C LYS A 268 18.18 9.49 -2.32
N ALA A 269 17.63 8.27 -2.39
CA ALA A 269 16.94 7.80 -3.59
C ALA A 269 15.64 8.58 -3.82
N GLN A 270 14.86 8.82 -2.77
CA GLN A 270 13.63 9.62 -2.85
C GLN A 270 13.90 11.05 -3.30
N LEU A 271 14.93 11.71 -2.76
CA LEU A 271 15.35 13.06 -3.16
C LEU A 271 15.81 13.10 -4.61
N HIS A 272 16.61 12.12 -5.06
CA HIS A 272 17.04 12.05 -6.45
C HIS A 272 15.86 11.99 -7.41
N MET A 273 14.84 11.17 -7.12
CA MET A 273 13.63 11.10 -7.95
C MET A 273 12.81 12.39 -7.86
N TRP A 274 12.72 12.99 -6.67
CA TRP A 274 12.01 14.25 -6.45
C TRP A 274 12.62 15.40 -7.24
N GLU A 275 13.93 15.59 -7.16
CA GLU A 275 14.68 16.61 -7.90
C GLU A 275 14.47 16.46 -9.40
N ARG A 276 14.57 15.23 -9.92
CA ARG A 276 14.30 14.97 -11.35
C ARG A 276 12.90 15.37 -11.76
N MET A 277 11.89 15.03 -10.96
CA MET A 277 10.49 15.40 -11.24
C MET A 277 10.29 16.93 -11.26
N VAL A 278 10.89 17.65 -10.31
CA VAL A 278 10.79 19.12 -10.24
C VAL A 278 11.48 19.78 -11.44
N LEU A 279 12.66 19.29 -11.83
CA LEU A 279 13.39 19.81 -13.00
C LEU A 279 12.62 19.58 -14.31
N GLU A 280 12.01 18.41 -14.49
CA GLU A 280 11.18 18.13 -15.67
C GLU A 280 9.94 19.05 -15.72
N ALA A 281 9.31 19.32 -14.58
CA ALA A 281 8.17 20.24 -14.51
C ALA A 281 8.55 21.68 -14.91
N ALA A 282 9.69 22.18 -14.42
CA ALA A 282 10.19 23.51 -14.76
C ALA A 282 10.47 23.68 -16.27
N GLN A 283 11.04 22.65 -16.90
CA GLN A 283 11.31 22.67 -18.35
C GLN A 283 10.02 22.66 -19.19
N THR A 284 8.95 22.01 -18.72
CA THR A 284 7.67 22.03 -19.42
C THR A 284 6.94 23.37 -19.34
N GLU A 285 7.13 24.14 -18.27
CA GLU A 285 6.52 25.48 -18.12
C GLU A 285 7.15 26.51 -19.08
N ASP A 286 8.44 26.40 -19.38
CA ASP A 286 9.11 27.26 -20.38
C ASP A 286 8.65 27.03 -21.83
N THR A 287 7.91 25.94 -22.10
CA THR A 287 7.41 25.60 -23.46
C THR A 287 5.93 25.87 -23.66
N HIS A 288 5.19 26.17 -22.58
CA HIS A 288 3.78 26.54 -22.62
C HIS A 288 3.53 27.70 -21.65
N ILE A 289 3.71 28.92 -22.13
CA ILE A 289 3.12 30.11 -21.50
C ILE A 289 1.61 30.01 -21.70
N ASP A 290 0.93 29.29 -20.81
CA ASP A 290 -0.49 29.45 -20.50
C ASP A 290 -0.78 28.86 -19.10
N THR A 291 -0.69 29.75 -18.11
CA THR A 291 -1.27 29.78 -16.76
C THR A 291 -1.83 28.48 -16.15
N TYR A 292 -1.04 27.87 -15.25
CA TYR A 292 -1.54 27.33 -13.98
C TYR A 292 -0.56 27.74 -12.86
N PRO A 293 -1.01 28.40 -11.79
CA PRO A 293 -0.13 28.75 -10.70
C PRO A 293 0.10 27.50 -9.83
N TYR A 294 1.33 27.02 -9.74
CA TYR A 294 1.83 26.40 -8.52
C TYR A 294 2.06 27.54 -7.52
N PRO A 295 1.15 27.82 -6.56
CA PRO A 295 1.31 29.00 -5.73
C PRO A 295 2.22 28.76 -4.52
N TYR A 296 2.76 27.55 -4.34
CA TYR A 296 3.55 27.20 -3.15
C TYR A 296 4.59 26.12 -3.50
N LEU A 297 5.67 26.55 -4.17
CA LEU A 297 7.01 26.06 -3.85
C LEU A 297 7.45 26.69 -2.52
#